data_AF-A0A371MQY1-F1
#
_entry.id   AF-A0A371MQY1-F1
#
_cell.length_a   1.000
_cell.length_b   1.000
_cell.length_c   1.000
_cell.angle_alpha   90.00
_cell.angle_beta   90.00
_cell.angle_gamma   90.00
#
_symmetry.space_group_name_H-M   'P 1'
#
loop_
_entity.id
_entity.type
_entity.pdbx_description
1 polymer ?
#
loop_
_entity_poly.entity_id
_entity_poly.type
_entity_poly.pdbx_seq_one_letter_code
_entity_poly.pdbx_strand_id
1 'polypeptide(L)'
;MEWFVELGVLEKVADNPALFVRNEAYFEFRRVTELTREFKTAEAADEAIDEYRIRERELSSYFAESSPEAVVLSETTYEDLDEAYDRLSEWRTVTRRLRELREAKFRLKSNTGGSPASSFP
;
A
#
# COMPACT_ATOMS: atom_id res chain seq x y z
N MET A 1 2.22 -25.02 -9.67
CA MET A 1 2.35 -23.57 -9.97
C MET A 1 1.20 -23.10 -10.85
N GLU A 2 0.85 -23.80 -11.92
CA GLU A 2 -0.29 -23.46 -12.83
C GLU A 2 -1.61 -23.15 -12.09
N TRP A 3 -2.01 -23.95 -11.09
CA TRP A 3 -3.20 -23.65 -10.28
C TRP A 3 -3.17 -22.26 -9.59
N PHE A 4 -2.00 -21.79 -9.15
CA PHE A 4 -1.87 -20.46 -8.55
C PHE A 4 -1.93 -19.33 -9.60
N VAL A 5 -1.60 -19.65 -10.85
CA VAL A 5 -1.78 -18.72 -11.99
C VAL A 5 -3.25 -18.61 -12.34
N GLU A 6 -3.98 -19.73 -12.34
CA GLU A 6 -5.44 -19.75 -12.53
C GLU A 6 -6.17 -18.96 -11.43
N LEU A 7 -5.70 -19.04 -10.19
CA LEU A 7 -6.22 -18.23 -9.08
C LEU A 7 -5.76 -16.76 -9.12
N GLY A 8 -4.88 -16.38 -10.05
CA GLY A 8 -4.33 -15.03 -10.18
C GLY A 8 -3.31 -14.65 -9.10
N VAL A 9 -2.85 -15.60 -8.28
CA VAL A 9 -1.88 -15.39 -7.19
C VAL A 9 -0.45 -15.29 -7.72
N LEU A 10 -0.15 -16.05 -8.77
CA LEU A 10 1.12 -16.01 -9.49
C LEU A 10 0.88 -15.56 -10.94
N GLU A 11 1.92 -15.00 -11.55
CA GLU A 11 2.01 -14.75 -12.98
C GLU A 11 3.18 -15.55 -13.55
N LYS A 12 2.96 -16.22 -14.67
CA LYS A 12 4.02 -16.93 -15.40
C LYS A 12 4.68 -15.95 -16.37
N VAL A 13 5.98 -15.72 -16.20
CA VAL A 13 6.74 -14.71 -16.97
C VAL A 13 7.73 -15.31 -17.97
N ALA A 14 8.03 -16.60 -17.86
CA ALA A 14 8.79 -17.33 -18.87
C ALA A 14 8.41 -18.82 -18.86
N ASP A 15 8.61 -19.50 -19.99
CA ASP A 15 8.28 -20.92 -20.16
C ASP A 15 9.49 -21.86 -20.10
N ASN A 16 10.70 -21.38 -20.40
CA ASN A 16 11.91 -22.21 -20.42
C ASN A 16 13.20 -21.46 -19.99
N PRO A 17 13.70 -21.68 -18.76
CA PRO A 17 13.02 -22.38 -17.67
C PRO A 17 11.72 -21.66 -17.29
N ALA A 18 10.74 -22.40 -16.77
CA ALA A 18 9.48 -21.79 -16.35
C ALA A 18 9.73 -20.85 -15.15
N LEU A 19 9.43 -19.56 -15.31
CA LEU A 19 9.58 -18.54 -14.28
C LEU A 19 8.20 -18.02 -13.86
N PHE A 20 7.99 -17.94 -12.55
CA PHE A 20 6.77 -17.45 -11.94
C PHE A 20 7.10 -16.32 -10.98
N VAL A 21 6.31 -15.24 -11.01
CA VAL A 21 6.40 -14.12 -10.08
C VAL A 21 5.09 -13.97 -9.32
N ARG A 22 5.16 -13.34 -8.15
CA ARG A 22 3.96 -13.00 -7.37
C ARG A 22 3.18 -11.91 -8.11
N ASN A 23 1.86 -12.10 -8.27
CA ASN A 23 1.02 -11.07 -8.85
C ASN A 23 0.74 -9.96 -7.82
N GLU A 24 1.60 -8.95 -7.76
CA GLU A 24 1.48 -7.86 -6.79
C GLU A 24 0.14 -7.10 -6.93
N ALA A 25 -0.38 -6.94 -8.15
CA ALA A 25 -1.67 -6.27 -8.37
C ALA A 25 -2.85 -7.00 -7.69
N TYR A 26 -2.84 -8.35 -7.72
CA TYR A 26 -3.85 -9.14 -6.99
C TYR A 26 -3.79 -8.91 -5.48
N PHE A 27 -2.58 -8.89 -4.91
CA PHE A 27 -2.42 -8.69 -3.46
C PHE A 27 -2.72 -7.26 -3.02
N GLU A 28 -2.38 -6.25 -3.83
CA GLU A 28 -2.77 -4.86 -3.60
C GLU A 28 -4.30 -4.72 -3.60
N PHE A 29 -4.97 -5.28 -4.62
CA PHE A 29 -6.42 -5.31 -4.70
C PHE A 29 -7.03 -5.97 -3.46
N ARG A 30 -6.56 -7.17 -3.09
CA ARG A 30 -7.04 -7.90 -1.90
C ARG A 30 -6.88 -7.07 -0.63
N ARG A 31 -5.74 -6.41 -0.45
CA ARG A 31 -5.45 -5.59 0.74
C ARG A 31 -6.39 -4.40 0.86
N VAL A 32 -6.60 -3.67 -0.24
CA VAL A 32 -7.58 -2.58 -0.29
C VAL A 32 -9.00 -3.09 -0.02
N THR A 33 -9.39 -4.23 -0.59
CA THR A 33 -10.71 -4.83 -0.33
C THR A 33 -10.90 -5.16 1.14
N GLU A 34 -9.91 -5.75 1.81
CA GLU A 34 -10.01 -5.98 3.26
C GLU A 34 -10.09 -4.66 4.05
N LEU A 35 -9.35 -3.61 3.65
CA LEU A 35 -9.46 -2.28 4.27
C LEU A 35 -10.88 -1.70 4.16
N THR A 36 -11.53 -1.85 3.00
CA THR A 36 -12.92 -1.38 2.86
C THR A 36 -13.88 -2.12 3.81
N ARG A 37 -13.62 -3.39 4.12
CA ARG A 37 -14.41 -4.17 5.08
C ARG A 37 -14.11 -3.82 6.54
N GLU A 38 -12.85 -3.52 6.82
CA GLU A 38 -12.35 -3.12 8.14
C GLU A 38 -12.95 -1.77 8.55
N PHE A 39 -12.75 -0.73 7.72
CA PHE A 39 -13.16 0.64 8.05
C PHE A 39 -14.64 0.91 7.82
N LYS A 40 -15.28 0.22 6.86
CA LYS A 40 -16.72 0.29 6.50
C LYS A 40 -17.23 1.64 5.99
N THR A 41 -16.67 2.76 6.43
CA THR A 41 -17.05 4.13 6.05
C THR A 41 -15.83 4.93 5.59
N ALA A 42 -16.06 5.91 4.73
CA ALA A 42 -14.98 6.76 4.22
C ALA A 42 -14.40 7.67 5.31
N GLU A 43 -15.21 8.03 6.30
CA GLU A 43 -14.87 8.87 7.45
C GLU A 43 -13.91 8.12 8.38
N ALA A 44 -14.19 6.86 8.72
CA ALA A 44 -13.30 6.04 9.54
C ALA A 44 -11.95 5.80 8.85
N ALA A 45 -11.96 5.62 7.52
CA ALA A 45 -10.72 5.55 6.75
C ALA A 45 -9.95 6.87 6.73
N ASP A 46 -10.63 8.02 6.82
CA ASP A 46 -10.01 9.34 6.87
C ASP A 46 -9.31 9.62 8.19
N GLU A 47 -9.96 9.28 9.32
CA GLU A 47 -9.36 9.37 10.65
C GLU A 47 -8.04 8.58 10.72
N ALA A 48 -8.03 7.35 10.19
CA ALA A 48 -6.81 6.56 10.09
C ALA A 48 -5.76 7.23 9.19
N ILE A 49 -6.15 7.82 8.05
CA ILE A 49 -5.20 8.54 7.18
C ILE A 49 -4.53 9.68 7.93
N ASP A 50 -5.25 10.41 8.77
CA ASP A 50 -4.69 11.53 9.53
C ASP A 50 -3.69 11.06 10.59
N GLU A 51 -3.97 9.95 11.29
CA GLU A 51 -3.01 9.31 12.21
C GLU A 51 -1.72 8.90 11.50
N TYR A 52 -1.84 8.18 10.38
CA TYR A 52 -0.67 7.74 9.60
C TYR A 52 0.09 8.92 8.99
N ARG A 53 -0.57 10.05 8.67
CA ARG A 53 0.09 11.28 8.20
C ARG A 53 0.89 11.99 9.30
N ILE A 54 0.45 11.91 10.56
CA ILE A 54 1.27 12.39 11.67
C ILE A 54 2.55 11.55 11.74
N ARG A 55 2.40 10.22 11.71
CA ARG A 55 3.55 9.32 11.74
C ARG A 55 4.49 9.48 10.54
N GLU A 56 3.94 9.65 9.34
CA GLU A 56 4.73 9.90 8.12
C GLU A 56 5.58 11.15 8.25
N ARG A 57 5.04 12.23 8.84
CA ARG A 57 5.78 13.49 9.06
C ARG A 57 6.87 13.35 10.11
N GLU A 58 6.61 12.61 11.19
CA GLU A 58 7.64 12.32 12.19
C GLU A 58 8.81 11.58 11.56
N LEU A 59 8.53 10.52 10.78
CA LEU A 59 9.55 9.73 10.10
C LEU A 59 10.27 10.54 9.02
N SER A 60 9.54 11.29 8.18
CA SER A 60 10.15 12.10 7.14
C SER A 60 11.03 13.21 7.72
N SER A 61 10.71 13.75 8.91
CA SER A 61 11.53 14.81 9.53
C SER A 61 12.93 14.35 9.92
N TYR A 62 13.15 13.04 10.03
CA TYR A 62 14.47 12.46 10.26
C TYR A 62 15.35 12.49 9.01
N PHE A 63 14.75 12.55 7.82
CA PHE A 63 15.45 12.56 6.55
C PHE A 63 15.33 13.93 5.87
N ALA A 64 16.35 14.35 5.11
CA ALA A 64 16.28 15.58 4.31
C ALA A 64 15.45 15.42 3.03
N GLU A 65 14.96 14.20 2.77
CA GLU A 65 14.31 13.82 1.54
C GLU A 65 12.79 13.97 1.59
N SER A 66 12.19 14.17 0.42
CA SER A 66 10.73 14.30 0.28
C SER A 66 9.98 12.97 0.19
N SER A 67 10.70 11.86 -0.01
CA SER A 67 10.12 10.52 -0.09
C SER A 67 11.11 9.46 0.41
N PRO A 68 10.62 8.33 0.94
CA PRO A 68 11.50 7.28 1.43
C PRO A 68 12.36 6.65 0.33
N GLU A 69 11.91 6.64 -0.93
CA GLU A 69 12.71 6.07 -2.03
C GLU A 69 13.86 6.97 -2.50
N ALA A 70 13.88 8.24 -2.07
CA ALA A 70 14.97 9.16 -2.36
C ALA A 70 16.12 9.07 -1.34
N VAL A 71 15.92 8.38 -0.21
CA VAL A 71 16.93 8.29 0.86
C VAL A 71 18.08 7.37 0.45
N VAL A 72 19.29 7.92 0.50
CA VAL A 72 20.54 7.19 0.23
C VAL A 72 21.28 6.96 1.55
N LEU A 73 21.16 5.74 2.11
CA LEU A 73 21.79 5.40 3.39
C LEU A 73 23.32 5.30 3.34
N SER A 74 23.94 5.21 2.16
CA SER A 74 25.40 5.12 2.05
C SER A 74 26.13 6.39 2.50
N GLU A 75 25.40 7.50 2.69
CA GLU A 75 25.93 8.77 3.19
C GLU A 75 25.82 8.89 4.72
N THR A 76 25.19 7.91 5.39
CA THR A 76 25.00 7.88 6.84
C THR A 76 26.20 7.25 7.55
N THR A 77 26.58 7.80 8.70
CA THR A 77 27.63 7.22 9.57
C THR A 77 27.22 5.84 10.08
N TYR A 78 28.18 4.93 10.26
CA TYR A 78 27.91 3.56 10.74
C TYR A 78 27.18 3.50 12.09
N GLU A 79 27.44 4.45 13.00
CA GLU A 79 26.80 4.50 14.33
C GLU A 79 25.29 4.81 14.26
N ASP A 80 24.85 5.53 13.23
CA ASP A 80 23.44 5.90 13.01
C ASP A 80 22.74 4.98 11.99
N LEU A 81 23.47 4.06 11.36
CA LEU A 81 23.00 3.32 10.18
C LEU A 81 21.84 2.38 10.51
N ASP A 82 21.89 1.66 11.63
CA ASP A 82 20.82 0.74 12.04
C ASP A 82 19.52 1.52 12.33
N GLU A 83 19.63 2.63 13.07
CA GLU A 83 18.47 3.46 13.40
C GLU A 83 17.89 4.14 12.16
N ALA A 84 18.74 4.61 11.24
CA ALA A 84 18.34 5.17 9.95
C ALA A 84 17.66 4.11 9.07
N TYR A 85 18.16 2.87 9.06
CA TYR A 85 17.55 1.76 8.33
C TYR A 85 16.15 1.44 8.87
N ASP A 86 16.00 1.32 10.19
CA ASP A 86 14.71 1.03 10.83
C ASP A 86 13.68 2.13 10.54
N ARG A 87 14.07 3.40 10.70
CA ARG A 87 13.19 4.53 10.37
C ARG A 87 12.82 4.57 8.90
N LEU A 88 13.76 4.28 8.00
CA LEU A 88 13.49 4.26 6.56
C LEU A 88 12.51 3.13 6.19
N SER A 89 12.71 1.95 6.75
CA SER A 89 11.82 0.79 6.57
C SER A 89 10.41 1.09 7.07
N GLU A 90 10.29 1.74 8.23
CA GLU A 90 9.01 2.17 8.76
C GLU A 90 8.36 3.23 7.87
N TRP A 91 9.13 4.22 7.40
CA TRP A 91 8.62 5.27 6.53
C TRP A 91 8.04 4.71 5.23
N ARG A 92 8.77 3.80 4.56
CA ARG A 92 8.25 3.05 3.40
C ARG A 92 6.93 2.35 3.69
N THR A 93 6.85 1.71 4.86
CA THR A 93 5.66 0.98 5.29
C THR A 93 4.47 1.91 5.49
N VAL A 94 4.67 3.05 6.16
CA VAL A 94 3.66 4.08 6.40
C VAL A 94 3.18 4.70 5.09
N THR A 95 4.09 5.08 4.19
CA THR A 95 3.72 5.66 2.88
C THR A 95 2.92 4.68 2.04
N ARG A 96 3.29 3.39 2.01
CA ARG A 96 2.50 2.34 1.34
C ARG A 96 1.11 2.21 1.97
N ARG A 97 1.02 2.17 3.30
CA ARG A 97 -0.25 2.04 4.03
C ARG A 97 -1.17 3.24 3.75
N LEU A 98 -0.64 4.45 3.70
CA LEU A 98 -1.39 5.65 3.32
C LEU A 98 -1.97 5.56 1.91
N ARG A 99 -1.21 5.04 0.94
CA ARG A 99 -1.71 4.81 -0.43
C ARG A 99 -2.90 3.85 -0.43
N GLU A 100 -2.78 2.73 0.28
CA GLU A 100 -3.84 1.72 0.39
C GLU A 100 -5.10 2.27 1.08
N LEU A 101 -4.93 3.04 2.17
CA LEU A 101 -6.04 3.67 2.88
C LEU A 101 -6.78 4.71 2.02
N ARG A 102 -6.04 5.53 1.24
CA ARG A 102 -6.65 6.51 0.33
C ARG A 102 -7.47 5.84 -0.76
N GLU A 103 -6.97 4.75 -1.33
CA GLU A 103 -7.70 3.95 -2.31
C GLU A 103 -8.95 3.31 -1.68
N ALA A 104 -8.84 2.75 -0.46
CA ALA A 104 -9.99 2.21 0.27
C ALA A 104 -11.05 3.28 0.53
N LYS A 105 -10.65 4.48 1.01
CA LYS A 105 -11.52 5.64 1.19
C LYS A 105 -12.24 6.01 -0.11
N PHE A 106 -11.51 6.08 -1.23
CA PHE A 106 -12.08 6.38 -2.54
C PHE A 106 -13.17 5.36 -2.93
N ARG A 107 -12.89 4.06 -2.77
CA ARG A 107 -13.88 2.99 -3.05
C ARG A 107 -15.11 3.09 -2.16
N LEU A 108 -14.94 3.36 -0.86
CA LEU A 108 -16.05 3.54 0.07
C LEU A 108 -16.93 4.73 -0.32
N LYS A 109 -16.34 5.86 -0.72
CA LYS A 109 -17.11 7.02 -1.24
C LYS A 109 -17.86 6.68 -2.52
N SER A 110 -17.24 5.94 -3.44
CA SER A 110 -17.86 5.55 -4.71
C SER A 110 -19.05 4.61 -4.51
N ASN A 111 -18.97 3.70 -3.53
CA ASN A 111 -20.04 2.75 -3.21
C ASN A 111 -21.24 3.45 -2.54
N THR A 112 -21.01 4.48 -1.73
CA THR A 112 -22.08 5.29 -1.11
C THR A 112 -22.73 6.25 -2.12
N GLY A 113 -21.99 6.69 -3.14
CA GLY A 113 -22.52 7.53 -4.23
C GLY A 113 -23.31 6.77 -5.31
N GLY A 114 -23.25 5.43 -5.30
CA GLY A 114 -23.98 4.57 -6.21
C GLY A 114 -25.32 4.10 -5.62
N SER A 115 -26.34 4.96 -5.62
CA SER A 115 -27.72 4.45 -5.61
C SER A 115 -27.92 3.55 -6.84
N PRO A 116 -28.46 2.33 -6.71
CA PRO A 116 -28.84 1.51 -7.86
C PRO A 116 -30.16 2.04 -8.44
N ALA A 117 -30.12 3.24 -9.01
CA ALA A 117 -31.14 3.70 -9.94
C ALA A 117 -30.63 3.40 -11.35
N SER A 118 -30.82 2.15 -11.78
CA SER A 118 -31.25 1.81 -13.14
C SER A 118 -31.32 0.30 -13.27
N SER A 119 -32.54 -0.19 -13.07
CA SER A 119 -33.09 -1.30 -13.83
C SER A 119 -32.87 -1.03 -15.31
N PHE A 120 -32.42 -2.02 -16.09
CA PHE A 120 -32.69 -2.15 -17.53
C PHE A 120 -32.08 -3.47 -18.07
N PRO A 121 -32.58 -3.99 -19.20
CA PRO A 121 -33.86 -4.64 -19.45
C PRO A 121 -33.75 -6.18 -19.54
#